data_AF-A0A7X5Q8H9-F1
#
_entry.id   AF-A0A7X5Q8H9-F1
#
_cell.length_a   1.000
_cell.length_b   1.000
_cell.length_c   1.000
_cell.angle_alpha   90.00
_cell.angle_beta   90.00
_cell.angle_gamma   90.00
#
_symmetry.space_group_name_H-M   'P 1'
#
loop_
_entity.id
_entity.type
_entity.pdbx_description
1 polymer ?
#
loop_
_entity_poly.entity_id
_entity_poly.type
_entity_poly.pdbx_seq_one_letter_code
_entity_poly.pdbx_strand_id
1 'polypeptide(L)'
;MDHLENCDCTPSPHSYEQVNENHARPMKASGIFSRIKKAFFSSRPQKEQGKPLHKICCLHKNADRLRSELEQIRSELLDGGDGEMLPMVGEVIDPLLRDVQRIQRGLHKDEGVEEYHEWIQKARLWVALYSKDSEKEKIKAAVAEHAIQKTMERIDRDVNLIEDYVHQHLDLLELHPEEQSLKEHSIKKAVAPHIENLLALRVSPVEPSLKTIDEWRKSLDKFRAKHFNSALKAIEKR
;
A
#
# COMPACT_ATOMS: atom_id res chain seq x y z
N MET A 1 -60.55 -20.19 30.73
CA MET A 1 -59.96 -19.50 31.89
C MET A 1 -58.81 -20.38 32.33
N ASP A 2 -57.60 -20.01 31.95
CA ASP A 2 -56.38 -20.61 32.47
C ASP A 2 -55.26 -19.57 32.40
N HIS A 3 -54.32 -19.74 33.31
CA HIS A 3 -53.63 -18.70 34.05
C HIS A 3 -52.56 -17.91 33.28
N LEU A 4 -52.52 -16.61 33.57
CA LEU A 4 -51.41 -15.69 33.34
C LEU A 4 -50.37 -15.87 34.46
N GLU A 5 -49.12 -16.16 34.09
CA GLU A 5 -47.96 -15.82 34.92
C GLU A 5 -46.89 -15.13 34.06
N ASN A 6 -46.44 -13.99 34.57
CA ASN A 6 -45.43 -13.09 34.04
C ASN A 6 -44.04 -13.74 34.05
N CYS A 7 -43.24 -13.44 33.03
CA CYS A 7 -41.77 -13.41 33.16
C CYS A 7 -41.23 -12.16 32.46
N ASP A 8 -40.84 -11.19 33.28
CA ASP A 8 -39.92 -10.11 32.95
C ASP A 8 -38.54 -10.70 32.59
N CYS A 9 -37.97 -10.26 31.47
CA CYS A 9 -36.56 -10.46 31.15
C CYS A 9 -36.03 -9.22 30.40
N THR A 10 -35.64 -8.21 31.16
CA THR A 10 -34.66 -7.20 30.73
C THR A 10 -33.27 -7.83 30.61
N PRO A 11 -32.51 -7.62 29.53
CA PRO A 11 -31.08 -7.91 29.53
C PRO A 11 -30.30 -6.70 30.08
N SER A 12 -29.63 -6.90 31.22
CA SER A 12 -28.61 -6.02 31.78
C SER A 12 -27.20 -6.49 31.34
N PRO A 13 -26.17 -5.63 31.34
CA PRO A 13 -25.00 -5.72 30.47
C PRO A 13 -23.78 -6.36 31.15
N HIS A 14 -23.20 -7.40 30.54
CA HIS A 14 -21.85 -7.93 30.71
C HIS A 14 -21.64 -8.88 29.50
N SER A 15 -20.54 -8.99 28.78
CA SER A 15 -19.14 -8.67 28.98
C SER A 15 -18.45 -8.73 27.61
N TYR A 16 -17.93 -7.62 27.10
CA TYR A 16 -17.00 -7.63 25.96
C TYR A 16 -15.58 -7.77 26.50
N GLU A 17 -15.20 -8.98 26.88
CA GLU A 17 -13.80 -9.35 27.11
C GLU A 17 -13.57 -10.73 26.50
N GLN A 18 -13.27 -10.76 25.20
CA GLN A 18 -12.38 -11.77 24.62
C GLN A 18 -11.52 -11.09 23.56
N VAL A 19 -10.40 -10.56 24.04
CA VAL A 19 -9.25 -10.16 23.22
C VAL A 19 -8.74 -11.42 22.54
N ASN A 20 -9.00 -11.55 21.24
CA ASN A 20 -8.51 -12.68 20.45
C ASN A 20 -7.10 -12.34 19.97
N GLU A 21 -6.10 -12.59 20.83
CA GLU A 21 -4.68 -12.56 20.47
C GLU A 21 -4.32 -13.74 19.55
N ASN A 22 -4.80 -13.74 18.32
CA ASN A 22 -4.22 -14.59 17.28
C ASN A 22 -3.08 -13.84 16.60
N HIS A 23 -1.90 -13.97 17.21
CA HIS A 23 -0.62 -13.69 16.58
C HIS A 23 -0.51 -14.52 15.30
N ALA A 24 -0.65 -13.85 14.15
CA ALA A 24 -0.30 -14.42 12.86
C ALA A 24 1.16 -14.89 12.92
N ARG A 25 1.38 -16.20 12.89
CA ARG A 25 2.74 -16.77 12.81
C ARG A 25 3.39 -16.29 11.52
N PRO A 26 4.60 -15.69 11.55
CA PRO A 26 5.30 -15.35 10.32
C PRO A 26 5.65 -16.65 9.58
N MET A 27 5.11 -16.82 8.37
CA MET A 27 5.53 -17.88 7.46
C MET A 27 7.05 -17.78 7.24
N LYS A 28 7.76 -18.90 7.36
CA LYS A 28 9.21 -18.96 7.14
C LYS A 28 9.51 -18.58 5.68
N ALA A 29 9.97 -17.35 5.48
CA ALA A 29 10.43 -16.83 4.21
C ALA A 29 11.55 -17.70 3.62
N SER A 30 11.27 -18.35 2.48
CA SER A 30 12.28 -19.00 1.64
C SER A 30 13.44 -18.04 1.33
N GLY A 31 14.68 -18.52 1.23
CA GLY A 31 15.84 -17.67 0.87
C GLY A 31 15.74 -16.96 -0.49
N ILE A 32 14.80 -17.37 -1.36
CA ILE A 32 14.44 -16.67 -2.59
C ILE A 32 13.50 -15.49 -2.30
N PHE A 33 12.59 -15.66 -1.34
CA PHE A 33 11.64 -14.64 -0.90
C PHE A 33 12.33 -13.42 -0.29
N SER A 34 13.35 -13.63 0.55
CA SER A 34 14.17 -12.53 1.09
C SER A 34 14.99 -11.82 0.00
N ARG A 35 15.40 -12.53 -1.05
CA ARG A 35 16.09 -11.95 -2.21
C ARG A 35 15.15 -11.13 -3.10
N ILE A 36 13.94 -11.63 -3.37
CA ILE A 36 12.88 -10.91 -4.10
C ILE A 36 12.48 -9.66 -3.33
N LYS A 37 12.18 -9.77 -2.04
CA LYS A 37 11.79 -8.63 -1.19
C LYS A 37 12.89 -7.56 -1.14
N LYS A 38 14.15 -7.97 -0.97
CA LYS A 38 15.31 -7.05 -0.96
C LYS A 38 15.57 -6.41 -2.33
N ALA A 39 15.47 -7.18 -3.42
CA ALA A 39 15.68 -6.70 -4.79
C ALA A 39 14.58 -5.71 -5.24
N PHE A 40 13.32 -6.00 -4.92
CA PHE A 40 12.18 -5.19 -5.35
C PHE A 40 11.87 -4.00 -4.47
N PHE A 41 12.00 -4.16 -3.16
CA PHE A 41 11.47 -3.19 -2.20
C PHE A 41 12.52 -2.59 -1.28
N SER A 42 13.80 -2.94 -1.40
CA SER A 42 14.85 -2.47 -0.47
C SER A 42 16.22 -2.18 -1.09
N SER A 43 16.35 -2.15 -2.43
CA SER A 43 17.67 -2.06 -3.05
C SER A 43 18.19 -0.63 -3.17
N ARG A 44 19.42 -0.39 -2.66
CA ARG A 44 20.30 0.72 -3.02
C ARG A 44 21.29 0.26 -4.11
N PRO A 45 21.67 1.11 -5.07
CA PRO A 45 22.48 0.71 -6.22
C PRO A 45 23.96 0.48 -5.86
N GLN A 46 24.60 -0.46 -6.57
CA GLN A 46 26.06 -0.61 -6.62
C GLN A 46 26.64 0.26 -7.74
N LYS A 47 27.73 0.99 -7.45
CA LYS A 47 28.43 1.86 -8.41
C LYS A 47 29.36 1.04 -9.32
N GLU A 48 29.14 1.11 -10.64
CA GLU A 48 30.10 0.63 -11.66
C GLU A 48 30.78 1.80 -12.40
N GLN A 49 32.10 1.68 -12.64
CA GLN A 49 32.94 2.69 -13.27
C GLN A 49 32.95 2.56 -14.81
N GLY A 50 32.63 3.64 -15.55
CA GLY A 50 32.67 3.72 -17.02
C GLY A 50 32.27 5.11 -17.57
N LYS A 51 32.63 5.44 -18.83
CA LYS A 51 32.41 6.78 -19.44
C LYS A 51 30.90 7.11 -19.61
N PRO A 52 30.41 8.32 -19.27
CA PRO A 52 28.97 8.59 -19.00
C PRO A 52 28.02 8.47 -20.21
N LEU A 53 28.36 9.04 -21.37
CA LEU A 53 27.43 9.15 -22.51
C LEU A 53 27.14 7.81 -23.20
N HIS A 54 28.16 6.97 -23.41
CA HIS A 54 27.96 5.63 -23.99
C HIS A 54 27.18 4.72 -23.01
N LYS A 55 27.32 4.96 -21.70
CA LYS A 55 26.58 4.27 -20.64
C LYS A 55 25.08 4.58 -20.73
N ILE A 56 24.70 5.83 -20.89
CA ILE A 56 23.28 6.25 -20.98
C ILE A 56 22.59 5.64 -22.21
N CYS A 57 23.21 5.67 -23.39
CA CYS A 57 22.63 5.06 -24.60
C CYS A 57 22.44 3.54 -24.46
N CYS A 58 23.40 2.83 -23.88
CA CYS A 58 23.29 1.38 -23.63
C CYS A 58 22.21 1.06 -22.59
N LEU A 59 22.08 1.87 -21.54
CA LEU A 59 21.02 1.74 -20.54
C LEU A 59 19.65 1.99 -21.15
N HIS A 60 19.52 3.01 -22.01
CA HIS A 60 18.27 3.30 -22.71
C HIS A 60 17.82 2.13 -23.60
N LYS A 61 18.72 1.58 -24.41
CA LYS A 61 18.42 0.40 -25.25
C LYS A 61 18.02 -0.83 -24.44
N ASN A 62 18.73 -1.10 -23.33
CA ASN A 62 18.37 -2.19 -22.43
C ASN A 62 17.00 -1.95 -21.78
N ALA A 63 16.71 -0.70 -21.43
CA ALA A 63 15.44 -0.34 -20.83
C ALA A 63 14.28 -0.48 -21.81
N ASP A 64 14.44 -0.05 -23.06
CA ASP A 64 13.42 -0.20 -24.10
C ASP A 64 13.12 -1.67 -24.42
N ARG A 65 14.15 -2.52 -24.44
CA ARG A 65 13.97 -3.96 -24.62
C ARG A 65 13.15 -4.55 -23.48
N LEU A 66 13.54 -4.29 -22.23
CA LEU A 66 12.83 -4.79 -21.05
C LEU A 66 11.42 -4.20 -20.94
N ARG A 67 11.22 -2.95 -21.35
CA ARG A 67 9.90 -2.33 -21.45
C ARG A 67 9.01 -3.10 -22.42
N SER A 68 9.55 -3.49 -23.58
CA SER A 68 8.82 -4.26 -24.58
C SER A 68 8.46 -5.66 -24.06
N GLU A 69 9.38 -6.33 -23.35
CA GLU A 69 9.12 -7.61 -22.69
C GLU A 69 8.04 -7.48 -21.60
N LEU A 70 8.07 -6.40 -20.80
CA LEU A 70 7.03 -6.11 -19.80
C LEU A 70 5.66 -5.80 -20.41
N GLU A 71 5.59 -5.05 -21.51
CA GLU A 71 4.34 -4.78 -22.23
C GLU A 71 3.76 -6.05 -22.87
N GLN A 72 4.62 -6.96 -23.33
CA GLN A 72 4.18 -8.26 -23.81
C GLN A 72 3.54 -9.08 -22.67
N ILE A 73 4.22 -9.20 -21.52
CA ILE A 73 3.68 -9.89 -20.34
C ILE A 73 2.36 -9.24 -19.89
N ARG A 74 2.29 -7.90 -19.89
CA ARG A 74 1.07 -7.15 -19.58
C ARG A 74 -0.08 -7.54 -20.50
N SER A 75 0.17 -7.59 -21.81
CA SER A 75 -0.85 -7.97 -22.80
C SER A 75 -1.29 -9.42 -22.63
N GLU A 76 -0.34 -10.34 -22.43
CA GLU A 76 -0.62 -11.76 -22.14
C GLU A 76 -1.49 -11.94 -20.89
N LEU A 77 -1.23 -11.17 -19.83
CA LEU A 77 -2.03 -11.23 -18.60
C LEU A 77 -3.41 -10.61 -18.74
N LEU A 78 -3.59 -9.62 -19.62
CA LEU A 78 -4.88 -8.99 -19.89
C LEU A 78 -5.75 -9.83 -20.84
N ASP A 79 -5.14 -10.47 -21.84
CA ASP A 79 -5.83 -11.23 -22.89
C ASP A 79 -5.95 -12.73 -22.56
N GLY A 80 -5.03 -13.27 -21.76
CA GLY A 80 -4.81 -14.72 -21.56
C GLY A 80 -5.72 -15.44 -20.58
N GLY A 81 -6.76 -14.80 -20.05
CA GLY A 81 -7.81 -15.46 -19.27
C GLY A 81 -7.44 -15.93 -17.84
N ASP A 82 -6.17 -15.85 -17.42
CA ASP A 82 -5.78 -16.10 -16.03
C ASP A 82 -6.04 -14.87 -15.14
N GLY A 83 -7.32 -14.64 -14.86
CA GLY A 83 -7.80 -13.50 -14.07
C GLY A 83 -7.23 -13.40 -12.65
N GLU A 84 -6.58 -14.45 -12.15
CA GLU A 84 -5.89 -14.42 -10.86
C GLU A 84 -4.59 -13.62 -10.89
N MET A 85 -3.93 -13.56 -12.05
CA MET A 85 -2.66 -12.87 -12.23
C MET A 85 -2.84 -11.40 -12.62
N LEU A 86 -4.05 -10.99 -12.99
CA LEU A 86 -4.39 -9.63 -13.38
C LEU A 86 -3.99 -8.56 -12.34
N PRO A 87 -4.13 -8.79 -11.01
CA PRO A 87 -3.66 -7.83 -10.01
C PRO A 87 -2.14 -7.58 -10.03
N MET A 88 -1.34 -8.49 -10.57
CA MET A 88 0.09 -8.26 -10.77
C MET A 88 0.37 -7.15 -11.78
N VAL A 89 -0.50 -6.98 -12.79
CA VAL A 89 -0.36 -5.90 -13.76
C VAL A 89 -0.37 -4.56 -13.05
N GLY A 90 -1.38 -4.32 -12.20
CA GLY A 90 -1.53 -3.07 -11.46
C GLY A 90 -0.48 -2.83 -10.38
N GLU A 91 -0.04 -3.88 -9.67
CA GLU A 91 0.90 -3.73 -8.55
C GLU A 91 2.37 -3.76 -8.93
N VAL A 92 2.71 -4.29 -10.11
CA VAL A 92 4.10 -4.54 -10.48
C VAL A 92 4.41 -3.96 -11.86
N ILE A 93 3.70 -4.43 -12.89
CA ILE A 93 4.08 -4.14 -14.27
C ILE A 93 3.82 -2.68 -14.59
N ASP A 94 2.63 -2.18 -14.28
CA ASP A 94 2.25 -0.79 -14.51
C ASP A 94 3.17 0.20 -13.74
N PRO A 95 3.51 0.00 -12.45
CA PRO A 95 4.54 0.79 -11.77
C PRO A 95 5.89 0.80 -12.49
N LEU A 96 6.40 -0.36 -12.91
CA LEU A 96 7.67 -0.43 -13.64
C LEU A 96 7.60 0.32 -14.97
N LEU A 97 6.51 0.17 -15.72
CA LEU A 97 6.31 0.89 -16.98
C LEU A 97 6.24 2.42 -16.76
N ARG A 98 5.58 2.88 -15.69
CA ARG A 98 5.57 4.31 -15.33
C ARG A 98 6.95 4.82 -14.90
N ASP A 99 7.69 4.04 -14.12
CA ASP A 99 9.03 4.41 -13.65
C ASP A 99 9.99 4.60 -14.82
N VAL A 100 10.02 3.69 -15.81
CA VAL A 100 10.89 3.87 -16.99
C VAL A 100 10.49 5.08 -17.82
N GLN A 101 9.19 5.36 -17.98
CA GLN A 101 8.74 6.57 -18.65
C GLN A 101 9.18 7.84 -17.92
N ARG A 102 9.13 7.86 -16.58
CA ARG A 102 9.63 8.98 -15.76
C ARG A 102 11.13 9.16 -15.97
N ILE A 103 11.91 8.08 -15.85
CA ILE A 103 13.37 8.10 -16.02
C ILE A 103 13.73 8.59 -17.44
N GLN A 104 13.01 8.14 -18.46
CA GLN A 104 13.20 8.57 -19.86
C GLN A 104 12.87 10.06 -20.05
N ARG A 105 11.88 10.62 -19.34
CA ARG A 105 11.56 12.06 -19.42
C ARG A 105 12.53 12.94 -18.63
N GLY A 106 13.17 12.41 -17.59
CA GLY A 106 14.10 13.12 -16.70
C GLY A 106 15.54 13.28 -17.21
N LEU A 107 15.80 12.97 -18.48
CA LEU A 107 17.12 12.72 -19.10
C LEU A 107 18.16 13.87 -19.11
N HIS A 108 18.00 14.91 -18.30
CA HIS A 108 18.92 16.06 -18.28
C HIS A 108 20.00 16.02 -17.19
N LYS A 109 20.09 14.98 -16.36
CA LYS A 109 21.07 14.92 -15.26
C LYS A 109 21.68 13.53 -15.07
N ASP A 110 22.95 13.49 -14.65
CA ASP A 110 23.69 12.27 -14.29
C ASP A 110 22.98 11.41 -13.22
N GLU A 111 22.02 11.99 -12.50
CA GLU A 111 21.12 11.33 -11.54
C GLU A 111 20.29 10.19 -12.17
N GLY A 112 19.98 10.25 -13.47
CA GLY A 112 19.17 9.23 -14.15
C GLY A 112 19.87 7.87 -14.33
N VAL A 113 21.21 7.81 -14.23
CA VAL A 113 21.96 6.56 -14.45
C VAL A 113 21.69 5.55 -13.35
N GLU A 114 21.65 5.97 -12.09
CA GLU A 114 21.37 5.09 -10.96
C GLU A 114 19.93 4.56 -11.01
N GLU A 115 18.98 5.44 -11.34
CA GLU A 115 17.56 5.07 -11.52
C GLU A 115 17.38 4.04 -12.66
N TYR A 116 18.10 4.18 -13.78
CA TYR A 116 18.09 3.18 -14.86
C TYR A 116 18.60 1.83 -14.39
N HIS A 117 19.69 1.76 -13.61
CA HIS A 117 20.23 0.48 -13.16
C HIS A 117 19.27 -0.21 -12.20
N GLU A 118 18.71 0.53 -11.24
CA GLU A 118 17.74 0.00 -10.30
C GLU A 118 16.50 -0.52 -11.03
N TRP A 119 15.99 0.26 -12.00
CA TRP A 119 14.86 -0.15 -12.82
C TRP A 119 15.17 -1.40 -13.65
N ILE A 120 16.33 -1.44 -14.34
CA ILE A 120 16.74 -2.59 -15.18
C ILE A 120 16.85 -3.86 -14.34
N GLN A 121 17.42 -3.78 -13.13
CA GLN A 121 17.54 -4.93 -12.24
C GLN A 121 16.16 -5.46 -11.82
N LYS A 122 15.24 -4.56 -11.43
CA LYS A 122 13.86 -4.90 -11.10
C LYS A 122 13.13 -5.54 -12.29
N ALA A 123 13.18 -4.91 -13.46
CA ALA A 123 12.52 -5.40 -14.67
C ALA A 123 13.04 -6.78 -15.10
N ARG A 124 14.38 -6.98 -15.13
CA ARG A 124 14.99 -8.29 -15.47
C ARG A 124 14.56 -9.39 -14.53
N LEU A 125 14.54 -9.10 -13.23
CA LEU A 125 14.13 -10.07 -12.23
C LEU A 125 12.67 -10.46 -12.44
N TRP A 126 11.79 -9.51 -12.76
CA TRP A 126 10.38 -9.81 -13.07
C TRP A 126 10.20 -10.66 -14.31
N VAL A 127 10.85 -10.31 -15.42
CA VAL A 127 10.80 -11.11 -16.65
C VAL A 127 11.28 -12.54 -16.38
N ALA A 128 12.39 -12.69 -15.66
CA ALA A 128 12.95 -14.00 -15.31
C ALA A 128 12.02 -14.81 -14.39
N LEU A 129 11.38 -14.17 -13.42
CA LEU A 129 10.45 -14.81 -12.48
C LEU A 129 9.15 -15.23 -13.19
N TYR A 130 8.60 -14.39 -14.05
CA TYR A 130 7.38 -14.69 -14.81
C TYR A 130 7.59 -15.87 -15.79
N SER A 131 8.78 -15.98 -16.37
CA SER A 131 9.12 -17.08 -17.29
C SER A 131 9.22 -18.48 -16.64
N LYS A 132 9.13 -18.57 -15.30
CA LYS A 132 9.24 -19.83 -14.55
C LYS A 132 7.91 -20.19 -13.90
N ASP A 133 7.20 -21.13 -14.50
CA ASP A 133 5.91 -21.60 -13.97
C ASP A 133 5.98 -22.11 -12.51
N SER A 134 7.10 -22.74 -12.13
CA SER A 134 7.30 -23.27 -10.77
C SER A 134 7.45 -22.19 -9.69
N GLU A 135 7.61 -20.92 -10.06
CA GLU A 135 7.76 -19.80 -9.13
C GLU A 135 6.51 -18.92 -9.06
N LYS A 136 5.50 -19.12 -9.92
CA LYS A 136 4.26 -18.31 -10.00
C LYS A 136 3.54 -18.15 -8.66
N GLU A 137 3.35 -19.23 -7.90
CA GLU A 137 2.69 -19.17 -6.59
C GLU A 137 3.49 -18.37 -5.55
N LYS A 138 4.82 -18.43 -5.58
CA LYS A 138 5.67 -17.62 -4.69
C LYS A 138 5.58 -16.13 -5.05
N ILE A 139 5.47 -15.83 -6.35
CA ILE A 139 5.29 -14.47 -6.86
C ILE A 139 3.91 -13.94 -6.43
N LYS A 140 2.84 -14.73 -6.59
CA LYS A 140 1.50 -14.38 -6.10
C LYS A 140 1.52 -14.02 -4.61
N ALA A 141 2.14 -14.85 -3.77
CA ALA A 141 2.27 -14.61 -2.35
C ALA A 141 3.07 -13.32 -2.03
N ALA A 142 4.16 -13.05 -2.75
CA ALA A 142 4.97 -11.86 -2.55
C ALA A 142 4.24 -10.57 -2.97
N VAL A 143 3.52 -10.59 -4.09
CA VAL A 143 2.69 -9.47 -4.54
C VAL A 143 1.55 -9.23 -3.56
N ALA A 144 0.94 -10.31 -3.05
CA ALA A 144 -0.09 -10.25 -2.04
C ALA A 144 0.38 -9.55 -0.75
N GLU A 145 1.51 -9.99 -0.20
CA GLU A 145 2.11 -9.37 1.00
C GLU A 145 2.43 -7.88 0.76
N HIS A 146 3.04 -7.55 -0.38
CA HIS A 146 3.36 -6.16 -0.74
C HIS A 146 2.11 -5.28 -0.83
N ALA A 147 1.06 -5.77 -1.50
CA ALA A 147 -0.19 -5.03 -1.66
C ALA A 147 -0.88 -4.76 -0.32
N ILE A 148 -0.86 -5.74 0.60
CA ILE A 148 -1.36 -5.56 1.97
C ILE A 148 -0.55 -4.49 2.70
N GLN A 149 0.77 -4.64 2.72
CA GLN A 149 1.68 -3.72 3.41
C GLN A 149 1.49 -2.27 2.94
N LYS A 150 1.49 -2.05 1.61
CA LYS A 150 1.28 -0.73 1.01
C LYS A 150 -0.08 -0.13 1.33
N THR A 151 -1.10 -0.98 1.50
CA THR A 151 -2.44 -0.55 1.92
C THR A 151 -2.44 -0.10 3.38
N MET A 152 -1.76 -0.84 4.27
CA MET A 152 -1.60 -0.45 5.67
C MET A 152 -0.83 0.87 5.80
N GLU A 153 0.28 1.01 5.09
CA GLU A 153 1.08 2.25 5.05
C GLU A 153 0.30 3.46 4.51
N ARG A 154 -0.72 3.23 3.67
CA ARG A 154 -1.60 4.30 3.20
C ARG A 154 -2.54 4.77 4.30
N ILE A 155 -3.09 3.84 5.08
CA ILE A 155 -3.93 4.16 6.24
C ILE A 155 -3.11 4.94 7.27
N ASP A 156 -1.89 4.48 7.58
CA ASP A 156 -1.01 5.16 8.52
C ASP A 156 -0.65 6.58 8.04
N ARG A 157 -0.39 6.76 6.74
CA ARG A 157 -0.21 8.09 6.15
C ARG A 157 -1.44 8.99 6.26
N ASP A 158 -2.64 8.46 6.05
CA ASP A 158 -3.87 9.24 6.18
C ASP A 158 -4.07 9.74 7.61
N VAL A 159 -3.79 8.91 8.62
CA VAL A 159 -3.85 9.30 10.03
C VAL A 159 -2.84 10.41 10.32
N ASN A 160 -1.58 10.22 9.91
CA ASN A 160 -0.54 11.24 10.11
C ASN A 160 -0.91 12.57 9.43
N LEU A 161 -1.46 12.53 8.20
CA LEU A 161 -1.89 13.73 7.49
C LEU A 161 -3.02 14.47 8.21
N ILE A 162 -3.95 13.74 8.82
CA ILE A 162 -5.02 14.34 9.64
C ILE A 162 -4.39 15.04 10.85
N GLU A 163 -3.49 14.36 11.56
CA GLU A 163 -2.80 14.92 12.72
C GLU A 163 -2.00 16.17 12.33
N ASP A 164 -1.19 16.11 11.27
CA ASP A 164 -0.43 17.24 10.74
C ASP A 164 -1.36 18.41 10.39
N TYR A 165 -2.52 18.13 9.77
CA TYR A 165 -3.50 19.16 9.42
C TYR A 165 -4.13 19.81 10.66
N VAL A 166 -4.35 19.06 11.75
CA VAL A 166 -4.79 19.64 13.04
C VAL A 166 -3.75 20.63 13.55
N HIS A 167 -2.47 20.25 13.58
CA HIS A 167 -1.39 21.13 14.06
C HIS A 167 -1.28 22.39 13.20
N GLN A 168 -1.23 22.23 11.87
CA GLN A 168 -1.17 23.37 10.94
C GLN A 168 -2.38 24.29 11.06
N HIS A 169 -3.58 23.74 11.23
CA HIS A 169 -4.78 24.54 11.40
C HIS A 169 -4.76 25.36 12.69
N LEU A 170 -4.25 24.80 13.79
CA LEU A 170 -4.10 25.52 15.05
C LEU A 170 -3.05 26.62 14.98
N ASP A 171 -1.92 26.35 14.34
CA ASP A 171 -0.83 27.33 14.15
C ASP A 171 -1.30 28.56 13.35
N LEU A 172 -2.20 28.37 12.38
CA LEU A 172 -2.77 29.44 11.57
C LEU A 172 -3.73 30.36 12.34
N LEU A 173 -4.28 29.92 13.47
CA LEU A 173 -5.28 30.70 14.22
C LEU A 173 -4.65 31.74 15.15
N GLU A 174 -3.32 31.77 15.30
CA GLU A 174 -2.56 32.73 16.13
C GLU A 174 -3.17 32.97 17.53
N LEU A 175 -3.69 31.90 18.15
CA LEU A 175 -4.39 31.96 19.44
C LEU A 175 -3.41 32.07 20.62
N HIS A 176 -3.90 32.59 21.74
CA HIS A 176 -3.17 32.50 23.01
C HIS A 176 -3.03 31.01 23.44
N PRO A 177 -1.93 30.59 24.09
CA PRO A 177 -1.67 29.17 24.39
C PRO A 177 -2.81 28.42 25.10
N GLU A 178 -3.53 29.08 26.03
CA GLU A 178 -4.67 28.47 26.73
C GLU A 178 -5.87 28.24 25.80
N GLU A 179 -6.17 29.18 24.91
CA GLU A 179 -7.25 29.05 23.92
C GLU A 179 -6.89 28.02 22.84
N GLN A 180 -5.61 27.99 22.44
CA GLN A 180 -5.09 26.99 21.51
C GLN A 180 -5.25 25.57 22.08
N SER A 181 -4.94 25.36 23.37
CA SER A 181 -5.11 24.07 24.04
C SER A 181 -6.57 23.60 24.11
N LEU A 182 -7.49 24.51 24.44
CA LEU A 182 -8.93 24.22 24.45
C LEU A 182 -9.45 23.88 23.04
N LYS A 183 -9.00 24.62 22.03
CA LYS A 183 -9.35 24.40 20.63
C LYS A 183 -8.81 23.06 20.13
N GLU A 184 -7.55 22.76 20.42
CA GLU A 184 -6.90 21.51 20.09
C GLU A 184 -7.66 20.32 20.68
N HIS A 185 -8.02 20.39 21.98
CA HIS A 185 -8.80 19.35 22.63
C HIS A 185 -10.16 19.13 21.94
N SER A 186 -10.86 20.21 21.58
CA SER A 186 -12.14 20.15 20.87
C SER A 186 -12.01 19.51 19.48
N ILE A 187 -10.98 19.90 18.71
CA ILE A 187 -10.70 19.34 17.39
C ILE A 187 -10.32 17.85 17.50
N LYS A 188 -9.39 17.50 18.39
CA LYS A 188 -8.98 16.10 18.62
C LYS A 188 -10.17 15.23 19.00
N LYS A 189 -11.07 15.71 19.87
CA LYS A 189 -12.30 15.00 20.22
C LYS A 189 -13.24 14.79 19.04
N ALA A 190 -13.35 15.77 18.14
CA ALA A 190 -14.20 15.66 16.95
C ALA A 190 -13.60 14.70 15.89
N VAL A 191 -12.28 14.62 15.80
CA VAL A 191 -11.55 13.83 14.81
C VAL A 191 -11.31 12.39 15.27
N ALA A 192 -11.18 12.15 16.58
CA ALA A 192 -10.94 10.84 17.19
C ALA A 192 -11.76 9.67 16.59
N PRO A 193 -13.11 9.76 16.45
CA PRO A 193 -13.88 8.64 15.89
C PRO A 193 -13.50 8.34 14.43
N HIS A 194 -13.02 9.32 13.67
CA HIS A 194 -12.58 9.10 12.30
C HIS A 194 -11.20 8.43 12.24
N ILE A 195 -10.28 8.81 13.13
CA ILE A 195 -8.98 8.15 13.26
C ILE A 195 -9.15 6.70 13.72
N GLU A 196 -9.97 6.44 14.74
CA GLU A 196 -10.26 5.09 15.22
C GLU A 196 -10.82 4.20 14.11
N ASN A 197 -11.78 4.72 13.33
CA ASN A 197 -12.34 4.00 12.19
C ASN A 197 -11.30 3.74 11.10
N LEU A 198 -10.37 4.67 10.82
CA LEU A 198 -9.26 4.43 9.89
C LEU A 198 -8.33 3.33 10.39
N LEU A 199 -7.97 3.34 11.67
CA LEU A 199 -7.10 2.32 12.28
C LEU A 199 -7.78 0.94 12.32
N ALA A 200 -9.10 0.89 12.50
CA ALA A 200 -9.87 -0.36 12.44
C ALA A 200 -9.86 -1.02 11.05
N LEU A 201 -9.55 -0.27 9.99
CA LEU A 201 -9.37 -0.82 8.64
C LEU A 201 -8.06 -1.62 8.48
N ARG A 202 -7.17 -1.62 9.48
CA ARG A 202 -5.88 -2.34 9.44
C ARG A 202 -5.99 -3.86 9.59
N VAL A 203 -7.18 -4.42 9.37
CA VAL A 203 -7.42 -5.86 9.41
C VAL A 203 -7.18 -6.45 8.01
N SER A 204 -6.15 -7.28 7.90
CA SER A 204 -5.83 -7.99 6.65
C SER A 204 -6.74 -9.20 6.44
N PRO A 205 -6.97 -9.62 5.19
CA PRO A 205 -7.64 -10.89 4.89
C PRO A 205 -6.89 -12.09 5.50
N VAL A 206 -7.63 -13.09 6.00
CA VAL A 206 -7.05 -14.30 6.65
C VAL A 206 -6.32 -15.19 5.63
N GLU A 207 -6.86 -15.29 4.41
CA GLU A 207 -6.27 -16.06 3.30
C GLU A 207 -6.17 -15.16 2.06
N PRO A 208 -5.08 -14.38 1.93
CA PRO A 208 -4.97 -13.40 0.87
C PRO A 208 -4.56 -14.06 -0.46
N SER A 209 -5.53 -14.17 -1.38
CA SER A 209 -5.24 -14.36 -2.80
C SER A 209 -5.18 -12.99 -3.47
N LEU A 210 -4.56 -12.91 -4.66
CA LEU A 210 -4.46 -11.65 -5.38
C LEU A 210 -5.84 -11.03 -5.66
N LYS A 211 -6.83 -11.87 -5.97
CA LYS A 211 -8.21 -11.45 -6.18
C LYS A 211 -8.86 -10.94 -4.90
N THR A 212 -8.74 -11.67 -3.79
CA THR A 212 -9.37 -11.24 -2.51
C THR A 212 -8.72 -9.96 -1.99
N ILE A 213 -7.43 -9.75 -2.24
CA ILE A 213 -6.73 -8.51 -1.90
C ILE A 213 -7.23 -7.32 -2.73
N ASP A 214 -7.44 -7.51 -4.04
CA ASP A 214 -7.98 -6.44 -4.90
C ASP A 214 -9.40 -6.04 -4.48
N GLU A 215 -10.27 -7.02 -4.21
CA GLU A 215 -11.63 -6.78 -3.70
C GLU A 215 -11.61 -6.11 -2.32
N TRP A 216 -10.77 -6.59 -1.41
CA TRP A 216 -10.56 -6.00 -0.10
C TRP A 216 -10.12 -4.54 -0.22
N ARG A 217 -9.13 -4.23 -1.06
CA ARG A 217 -8.65 -2.84 -1.28
C ARG A 217 -9.72 -1.93 -1.85
N LYS A 218 -10.51 -2.41 -2.82
CA LYS A 218 -11.63 -1.63 -3.38
C LYS A 218 -12.67 -1.29 -2.32
N SER A 219 -12.96 -2.23 -1.41
CA SER A 219 -13.86 -1.97 -0.29
C SER A 219 -13.25 -0.97 0.69
N LEU A 220 -11.99 -1.17 1.09
CA LEU A 220 -11.25 -0.30 1.99
C LEU A 220 -11.19 1.14 1.49
N ASP A 221 -10.92 1.35 0.20
CA ASP A 221 -10.71 2.70 -0.32
C ASP A 221 -11.96 3.59 -0.18
N LYS A 222 -13.16 3.01 -0.24
CA LYS A 222 -14.41 3.75 0.00
C LYS A 222 -14.54 4.17 1.46
N PHE A 223 -14.29 3.26 2.40
CA PHE A 223 -14.37 3.54 3.83
C PHE A 223 -13.28 4.54 4.24
N ARG A 224 -12.04 4.29 3.82
CA ARG A 224 -10.88 5.17 4.03
C ARG A 224 -11.18 6.60 3.58
N ALA A 225 -11.61 6.78 2.33
CA ALA A 225 -11.93 8.10 1.80
C ALA A 225 -13.05 8.80 2.58
N LYS A 226 -14.09 8.06 3.00
CA LYS A 226 -15.18 8.61 3.82
C LYS A 226 -14.67 9.15 5.16
N HIS A 227 -13.89 8.36 5.90
CA HIS A 227 -13.41 8.75 7.23
C HIS A 227 -12.34 9.84 7.16
N PHE A 228 -11.41 9.75 6.20
CA PHE A 228 -10.42 10.79 5.95
C PHE A 228 -11.07 12.14 5.64
N ASN A 229 -11.99 12.19 4.66
CA ASN A 229 -12.66 13.44 4.30
C ASN A 229 -13.56 13.98 5.42
N SER A 230 -14.14 13.10 6.24
CA SER A 230 -14.96 13.53 7.39
C SER A 230 -14.11 14.13 8.50
N ALA A 231 -12.91 13.59 8.74
CA ALA A 231 -11.93 14.17 9.67
C ALA A 231 -11.51 15.58 9.24
N LEU A 232 -11.14 15.77 7.96
CA LEU A 232 -10.77 17.10 7.44
C LEU A 232 -11.92 18.12 7.60
N LYS A 233 -13.16 17.72 7.28
CA LYS A 233 -14.34 18.58 7.48
C LYS A 233 -14.60 18.88 8.96
N ALA A 234 -14.30 17.95 9.87
CA ALA A 234 -14.47 18.17 11.30
C ALA A 234 -13.47 19.22 11.83
N ILE A 235 -12.27 19.27 11.25
CA ILE A 235 -11.26 20.29 11.53
C ILE A 235 -11.72 21.65 11.00
N GLU A 236 -12.12 21.73 9.73
CA GLU A 236 -12.55 23.00 9.09
C GLU A 236 -13.77 23.66 9.75
N LYS A 237 -14.69 22.86 10.31
CA LYS A 237 -15.91 23.34 10.95
C LYS A 237 -15.71 23.88 12.37
N ARG A 238 -14.51 23.76 12.92
CA ARG A 238 -14.23 24.07 14.31
C ARG A 238 -13.50 25.40 14.42
#